data_AF-A0A1A3NDE6-F1
#
_entry.id   AF-A0A1A3NDE6-F1
#
_cell.length_a   1.000
_cell.length_b   1.000
_cell.length_c   1.000
_cell.angle_alpha   90.00
_cell.angle_beta   90.00
_cell.angle_gamma   90.00
#
_symmetry.space_group_name_H-M   'P 1'
#
loop_
_entity.id
_entity.type
_entity.pdbx_description
1 polymer ?
#
loop_
_entity_poly.entity_id
_entity_poly.type
_entity_poly.pdbx_seq_one_letter_code
_entity_poly.pdbx_strand_id
1 'polypeptide(L)'
;MENADELPVVMALATAAQPVEAGPGGGYVDHAEWATSGGRPSLRVYPTAAGRRVLSRLIGPGRAWAEVLRLVPDADSPGMREQFACHWRFAEFGKPGKTSWNLEPWRPLVGDITMIASRCNPGGNEESY
;
A
#
# COMPACT_ATOMS: atom_id res chain seq x y z
N MET A 1 -21.46 -15.58 57.85
CA MET A 1 -21.67 -16.86 57.16
C MET A 1 -22.64 -16.57 56.01
N GLU A 2 -22.18 -15.86 54.98
CA GLU A 2 -21.59 -16.45 53.74
C GLU A 2 -22.63 -17.37 53.07
N ASN A 3 -23.06 -17.13 51.83
CA ASN A 3 -22.23 -16.94 50.64
C ASN A 3 -22.95 -16.05 49.62
N ALA A 4 -22.25 -15.05 49.08
CA ALA A 4 -22.65 -14.37 47.86
C ALA A 4 -22.09 -15.17 46.68
N ASP A 5 -23.00 -15.71 45.89
CA ASP A 5 -22.76 -16.36 44.61
C ASP A 5 -22.37 -15.27 43.59
N GLU A 6 -21.09 -15.12 43.28
CA GLU A 6 -20.63 -14.32 42.14
C GLU A 6 -19.69 -15.17 41.28
N LEU A 7 -20.28 -15.84 40.28
CA LEU A 7 -19.53 -16.36 39.15
C LEU A 7 -19.10 -15.19 38.26
N PRO A 8 -17.81 -15.03 37.91
CA PRO A 8 -17.38 -13.94 37.05
C PRO A 8 -17.94 -14.18 35.64
N VAL A 9 -18.67 -13.20 35.10
CA VAL A 9 -19.03 -13.16 33.68
C VAL A 9 -17.74 -12.95 32.89
N VAL A 10 -17.20 -14.05 32.37
CA VAL A 10 -16.05 -14.02 31.47
C VAL A 10 -16.54 -13.51 30.11
N MET A 11 -16.38 -12.20 29.87
CA MET A 11 -16.56 -11.61 28.54
C MET A 11 -15.44 -12.11 27.62
N ALA A 12 -15.71 -13.19 26.89
CA ALA A 12 -14.84 -13.63 25.81
C ALA A 12 -14.91 -12.62 24.67
N LEU A 13 -13.89 -11.78 24.54
CA LEU A 13 -13.67 -10.97 23.34
C LEU A 13 -13.25 -11.91 22.21
N ALA A 14 -14.23 -12.48 21.51
CA ALA A 14 -14.00 -13.16 20.25
C ALA A 14 -13.65 -12.12 19.18
N THR A 15 -12.37 -11.77 19.08
CA THR A 15 -11.88 -11.03 17.91
C THR A 15 -11.89 -11.98 16.73
N ALA A 16 -12.99 -12.02 15.98
CA ALA A 16 -12.99 -12.64 14.67
C ALA A 16 -12.09 -11.80 13.76
N ALA A 17 -10.83 -12.24 13.59
CA ALA A 17 -10.00 -11.78 12.48
C ALA A 17 -10.71 -12.23 11.21
N GLN A 18 -11.45 -11.31 10.58
CA GLN A 18 -12.04 -11.60 9.29
C GLN A 18 -10.88 -11.89 8.32
N PRO A 19 -10.95 -12.98 7.54
CA PRO A 19 -9.98 -13.18 6.47
C PRO A 19 -9.95 -11.90 5.66
N VAL A 20 -8.75 -11.37 5.39
CA VAL A 20 -8.65 -10.28 4.43
C VAL A 20 -9.05 -10.89 3.10
N GLU A 21 -10.33 -10.82 2.75
CA GLU A 21 -10.76 -11.24 1.43
C GLU A 21 -10.08 -10.29 0.47
N ALA A 22 -9.08 -10.83 -0.23
CA ALA A 22 -8.64 -10.26 -1.46
C ALA A 22 -9.86 -10.29 -2.38
N GLY A 23 -10.21 -9.14 -2.94
CA GLY A 23 -11.29 -9.03 -3.92
C GLY A 23 -11.06 -9.97 -5.11
N PRO A 24 -11.95 -9.93 -6.12
CA PRO A 24 -11.94 -10.90 -7.22
C PRO A 24 -10.52 -11.06 -7.80
N GLY A 25 -9.83 -12.17 -7.48
CA GLY A 25 -8.46 -12.45 -7.92
C GLY A 25 -7.38 -12.70 -6.85
N GLY A 26 -7.61 -12.53 -5.54
CA GLY A 26 -6.62 -12.97 -4.54
C GLY A 26 -5.35 -12.09 -4.40
N GLY A 27 -5.29 -10.97 -5.13
CA GLY A 27 -4.11 -10.10 -5.27
C GLY A 27 -4.07 -8.91 -4.32
N TYR A 28 -2.94 -8.22 -4.31
CA TYR A 28 -2.70 -6.96 -3.59
C TYR A 28 -3.00 -5.72 -4.43
N VAL A 29 -2.94 -5.83 -5.76
CA VAL A 29 -3.22 -4.76 -6.72
C VAL A 29 -4.50 -5.08 -7.50
N ASP A 30 -5.45 -4.14 -7.50
CA ASP A 30 -6.71 -4.25 -8.24
C ASP A 30 -6.48 -3.94 -9.73
N HIS A 31 -5.98 -2.73 -10.01
CA HIS A 31 -5.56 -2.29 -11.33
C HIS A 31 -4.44 -1.25 -11.24
N ALA A 32 -3.83 -0.94 -12.38
CA ALA A 32 -2.92 0.18 -12.53
C ALA A 32 -3.12 0.83 -13.91
N GLU A 33 -3.01 2.15 -13.98
CA GLU A 33 -3.21 2.89 -15.23
C GLU A 33 -2.24 4.06 -15.34
N TRP A 34 -1.78 4.31 -16.57
CA TRP A 34 -1.01 5.51 -16.89
C TRP A 34 -1.94 6.72 -16.97
N ALA A 35 -1.59 7.75 -16.22
CA ALA A 35 -2.22 9.07 -16.25
C ALA A 35 -1.18 10.14 -16.58
N THR A 36 -1.65 11.38 -16.76
CA THR A 36 -0.79 12.56 -16.88
C THR A 36 -1.02 13.49 -15.69
N SER A 37 0.04 13.82 -14.97
CA SER A 37 0.01 14.79 -13.87
C SER A 37 1.07 15.87 -14.13
N GLY A 38 0.64 17.13 -14.13
CA GLY A 38 1.53 18.26 -14.46
C GLY A 38 2.21 18.14 -15.83
N GLY A 39 1.53 17.52 -16.82
CA GLY A 39 2.07 17.29 -18.17
C GLY A 39 3.10 16.17 -18.27
N ARG A 40 3.25 15.34 -17.24
CA ARG A 40 4.24 14.25 -17.20
C ARG A 40 3.55 12.92 -16.84
N PRO A 41 4.09 11.77 -17.28
CA PRO A 41 3.47 10.47 -17.01
C PRO A 41 3.48 10.15 -15.51
N SER A 42 2.39 9.55 -15.03
CA SER A 42 2.22 9.04 -13.66
C SER A 42 1.45 7.74 -13.71
N LEU A 43 2.03 6.66 -13.21
CA LEU A 43 1.37 5.37 -13.07
C LEU A 43 0.61 5.37 -11.74
N ARG A 44 -0.71 5.31 -11.80
CA ARG A 44 -1.56 5.18 -10.63
C ARG A 44 -1.78 3.71 -10.33
N VAL A 45 -1.36 3.24 -9.16
CA VAL A 45 -1.56 1.87 -8.70
C VAL A 45 -2.67 1.83 -7.65
N TYR A 46 -3.69 1.01 -7.88
CA TYR A 46 -4.88 0.93 -7.03
C TYR A 46 -4.80 -0.35 -6.19
N PRO A 47 -4.51 -0.26 -4.88
CA PRO A 47 -4.39 -1.44 -4.04
C PRO A 47 -5.76 -2.02 -3.68
N THR A 48 -5.85 -3.34 -3.61
CA THR A 48 -7.02 -4.03 -3.06
C THR A 48 -7.13 -3.80 -1.56
N ALA A 49 -8.27 -4.14 -0.97
CA ALA A 49 -8.44 -4.13 0.48
C ALA A 49 -7.40 -5.04 1.20
N ALA A 50 -7.01 -6.15 0.59
CA ALA A 50 -5.93 -7.01 1.11
C ALA A 50 -4.55 -6.34 0.99
N GLY A 51 -4.28 -5.65 -0.14
CA GLY A 51 -3.05 -4.86 -0.32
C GLY A 51 -2.88 -3.77 0.74
N ARG A 52 -3.97 -3.10 1.12
CA ARG A 52 -3.96 -2.05 2.15
C ARG A 52 -3.74 -2.59 3.58
N ARG A 53 -4.23 -3.79 3.87
CA ARG A 53 -4.15 -4.41 5.21
C ARG A 53 -2.89 -5.24 5.44
N VAL A 54 -2.01 -5.34 4.45
CA VAL A 54 -0.82 -6.18 4.56
C VAL A 54 0.09 -5.71 5.70
N LEU A 55 0.65 -6.64 6.46
CA LEU A 55 1.71 -6.34 7.42
C LEU A 55 3.02 -6.11 6.65
N SER A 56 3.15 -4.94 6.02
CA SER A 56 4.23 -4.59 5.08
C SER A 56 5.64 -4.61 5.69
N ARG A 57 5.75 -4.66 7.03
CA ARG A 57 7.02 -4.90 7.75
C ARG A 57 7.49 -6.35 7.68
N LEU A 58 6.58 -7.31 7.51
CA LEU A 58 6.86 -8.74 7.42
C LEU A 58 6.82 -9.23 5.98
N ILE A 59 5.94 -8.65 5.16
CA ILE A 59 5.74 -9.03 3.76
C ILE A 59 6.35 -7.96 2.85
N GLY A 60 7.39 -8.32 2.12
CA GLY A 60 8.04 -7.44 1.13
C GLY A 60 7.14 -7.16 -0.08
N PRO A 61 7.46 -6.11 -0.88
CA PRO A 61 6.63 -5.66 -1.99
C PRO A 61 6.68 -6.58 -3.21
N GLY A 62 7.51 -7.63 -3.23
CA GLY A 62 7.85 -8.39 -4.44
C GLY A 62 6.64 -8.99 -5.17
N ARG A 63 5.73 -9.66 -4.45
CA ARG A 63 4.50 -10.21 -5.05
C ARG A 63 3.62 -9.10 -5.62
N ALA A 64 3.41 -8.02 -4.88
CA ALA A 64 2.57 -6.92 -5.32
C ALA A 64 3.18 -6.16 -6.50
N TRP A 65 4.51 -5.99 -6.54
CA TRP A 65 5.21 -5.41 -7.69
C TRP A 65 5.08 -6.28 -8.93
N ALA A 66 5.19 -7.61 -8.79
CA ALA A 66 4.96 -8.53 -9.90
C ALA A 66 3.51 -8.45 -10.44
N GLU A 67 2.52 -8.21 -9.58
CA GLU A 67 1.15 -7.94 -10.00
C GLU A 67 1.04 -6.64 -10.82
N VAL A 68 1.72 -5.56 -10.42
CA VAL A 68 1.81 -4.33 -11.22
C VAL A 68 2.39 -4.61 -12.60
N LEU A 69 3.53 -5.31 -12.69
CA LEU A 69 4.18 -5.60 -13.99
C LEU A 69 3.35 -6.54 -14.88
N ARG A 70 2.51 -7.40 -14.29
CA ARG A 70 1.56 -8.21 -15.07
C ARG A 70 0.46 -7.35 -15.70
N LEU A 71 0.04 -6.28 -15.01
CA LEU A 71 -0.99 -5.35 -15.48
C LEU A 71 -0.42 -4.32 -16.46
N VAL A 72 0.79 -3.82 -16.18
CA VAL A 72 1.46 -2.73 -16.92
C VAL A 72 2.93 -3.13 -17.13
N PRO A 73 3.24 -3.93 -18.17
CA PRO A 73 4.57 -4.52 -18.37
C PRO A 73 5.71 -3.53 -18.60
N ASP A 74 5.39 -2.29 -18.99
CA ASP A 74 6.35 -1.21 -19.26
C ASP A 74 6.62 -0.32 -18.04
N ALA A 75 6.08 -0.66 -16.86
CA ALA A 75 6.25 0.13 -15.62
C ALA A 75 7.63 0.02 -14.96
N ASP A 76 8.50 -0.92 -15.39
CA ASP A 76 9.80 -1.21 -14.75
C ASP A 76 10.92 -0.25 -15.17
N SER A 77 10.64 1.05 -15.19
CA SER A 77 11.67 2.07 -15.42
C SER A 77 12.45 2.37 -14.12
N PRO A 78 13.68 2.89 -14.20
CA PRO A 78 14.48 3.21 -13.02
C PRO A 78 13.71 4.02 -11.98
N GLY A 79 13.75 3.58 -10.71
CA GLY A 79 13.12 4.28 -9.58
C GLY A 79 11.65 3.93 -9.33
N MET A 80 10.94 3.30 -10.26
CA MET A 80 9.52 2.98 -10.10
C MET A 80 9.28 1.94 -9.01
N ARG A 81 10.10 0.88 -8.98
CA ARG A 81 10.03 -0.18 -7.97
C ARG A 81 10.33 0.35 -6.57
N GLU A 82 11.26 1.29 -6.44
CA GLU A 82 11.64 1.91 -5.17
C GLU A 82 10.53 2.81 -4.63
N GLN A 83 9.90 3.62 -5.50
CA GLN A 83 8.69 4.38 -5.16
C GLN A 83 7.58 3.45 -4.68
N PHE A 84 7.31 2.36 -5.42
CA PHE A 84 6.29 1.37 -5.06
C PHE A 84 6.59 0.70 -3.71
N ALA A 85 7.85 0.30 -3.49
CA ALA A 85 8.27 -0.31 -2.23
C ALA A 85 8.08 0.66 -1.05
N CYS A 86 8.32 1.95 -1.25
CA CYS A 86 8.03 2.96 -0.24
C CYS A 86 6.52 3.10 0.02
N HIS A 87 5.70 3.17 -1.02
CA HIS A 87 4.24 3.23 -0.88
C HIS A 87 3.67 2.00 -0.17
N TRP A 88 4.08 0.80 -0.57
CA TRP A 88 3.74 -0.47 0.07
C TRP A 88 4.00 -0.45 1.57
N ARG A 89 5.10 0.16 1.99
CA ARG A 89 5.52 0.21 3.40
C ARG A 89 4.83 1.31 4.19
N PHE A 90 4.61 2.48 3.59
CA PHE A 90 4.33 3.70 4.35
C PHE A 90 3.03 4.43 3.98
N ALA A 91 2.42 4.16 2.81
CA ALA A 91 1.26 4.94 2.35
C ALA A 91 0.10 4.88 3.35
N GLU A 92 -0.26 3.68 3.82
CA GLU A 92 -1.36 3.49 4.77
C GLU A 92 -1.04 3.99 6.19
N PHE A 93 0.24 4.22 6.52
CA PHE A 93 0.62 4.84 7.80
C PHE A 93 0.62 6.37 7.71
N GLY A 94 1.09 6.93 6.59
CA GLY A 94 1.24 8.38 6.41
C GLY A 94 -0.06 9.09 6.05
N LYS A 95 -0.84 8.53 5.11
CA LYS A 95 -2.16 9.05 4.70
C LYS A 95 -3.04 7.85 4.32
N PRO A 96 -3.73 7.22 5.29
CA PRO A 96 -4.58 6.06 5.04
C PRO A 96 -5.63 6.32 3.96
N GLY A 97 -5.91 5.31 3.14
CA GLY A 97 -7.03 5.35 2.20
C GLY A 97 -6.86 6.27 0.98
N LYS A 98 -5.63 6.69 0.63
CA LYS A 98 -5.38 7.32 -0.69
C LYS A 98 -5.92 6.41 -1.80
N THR A 99 -6.64 6.97 -2.77
CA THR A 99 -7.24 6.22 -3.89
C THR A 99 -6.19 5.39 -4.61
N SER A 100 -5.07 6.00 -4.98
CA SER A 100 -3.94 5.37 -5.67
C SER A 100 -2.60 5.68 -5.01
N TRP A 101 -1.62 4.81 -5.27
CA TRP A 101 -0.20 5.05 -5.07
C TRP A 101 0.40 5.42 -6.43
N ASN A 102 0.86 6.65 -6.57
CA ASN A 102 1.32 7.17 -7.85
C ASN A 102 2.83 7.03 -7.96
N LEU A 103 3.28 6.50 -9.10
CA LEU A 103 4.68 6.24 -9.41
C LEU A 103 5.04 7.01 -10.67
N GLU A 104 6.14 7.75 -10.64
CA GLU A 104 6.53 8.60 -11.76
C GLU A 104 7.93 8.24 -12.28
N PRO A 105 8.07 7.88 -13.58
CA PRO A 105 9.35 7.44 -14.14
C PRO A 105 10.37 8.58 -14.26
N TRP A 106 9.90 9.81 -14.11
CA TRP A 106 10.68 11.03 -14.28
C TRP A 106 11.26 11.57 -12.98
N ARG A 107 10.97 10.93 -11.85
CA ARG A 107 11.51 11.31 -10.54
C ARG A 107 12.98 10.91 -10.45
N PRO A 108 13.80 11.69 -9.72
CA PRO A 108 15.20 11.36 -9.56
C PRO A 108 15.38 10.04 -8.80
N LEU A 109 16.36 9.24 -9.22
CA LEU A 109 16.84 8.11 -8.42
C LEU A 109 17.52 8.65 -7.16
N VAL A 110 17.04 8.20 -6.01
CA VAL A 110 17.55 8.59 -4.70
C VAL A 110 17.65 7.35 -3.82
N GLY A 111 18.46 7.43 -2.77
CA GLY A 111 18.51 6.37 -1.76
C GLY A 111 17.26 6.35 -0.88
N ASP A 112 17.08 5.24 -0.17
CA ASP A 112 15.89 4.95 0.66
C ASP A 112 15.52 6.08 1.63
N ILE A 113 16.52 6.70 2.29
CA ILE A 113 16.27 7.77 3.26
C ILE A 113 15.60 8.97 2.58
N THR A 114 16.12 9.40 1.43
CA THR A 114 15.55 10.51 0.67
C THR A 114 14.19 10.14 0.08
N MET A 115 13.99 8.89 -0.35
CA MET A 115 12.70 8.39 -0.83
C MET A 115 11.62 8.53 0.25
N ILE A 116 11.91 8.09 1.48
CA ILE A 116 11.00 8.17 2.62
C ILE A 116 10.76 9.63 3.03
N ALA A 117 11.83 10.42 3.17
CA ALA A 117 11.75 11.84 3.55
C ALA A 117 10.91 12.65 2.54
N SER A 118 10.91 12.23 1.28
CA SER A 118 10.12 12.83 0.20
C SER A 118 8.74 12.18 0.03
N ARG A 119 8.25 11.47 1.05
CA ARG A 119 6.92 10.81 1.06
C ARG A 119 6.71 9.87 -0.15
N CYS A 120 7.75 9.11 -0.47
CA CYS A 120 7.81 8.14 -1.57
C CYS A 120 7.84 8.72 -2.98
N ASN A 121 7.78 10.05 -3.13
CA ASN A 121 7.69 10.73 -4.42
C ASN A 121 8.69 11.89 -4.51
N PRO A 122 10.00 11.61 -4.70
CA PRO A 122 11.05 12.63 -4.70
C PRO A 122 10.97 13.57 -5.90
N GLY A 123 11.59 14.75 -5.78
CA GLY A 123 11.86 15.64 -6.92
C GLY A 123 10.69 16.46 -7.44
N GLY A 124 9.63 16.68 -6.67
CA GLY A 124 8.57 17.62 -7.06
C GLY A 124 7.28 17.49 -6.25
N ASN A 125 6.29 18.30 -6.60
CA ASN A 125 4.97 18.25 -5.98
C ASN A 125 4.29 16.90 -6.24
N GLU A 126 3.52 16.41 -5.26
CA GLU A 126 2.61 15.29 -5.46
C GLU A 126 1.39 15.73 -6.27
N GLU A 127 0.81 14.79 -7.03
CA GLU A 127 -0.53 14.98 -7.58
C GLU A 127 -1.51 15.24 -6.43
N SER A 128 -2.27 16.35 -6.55
CA SER A 128 -3.28 16.71 -5.56
C SER A 128 -4.50 15.81 -5.70
N TYR A 129 -5.05 15.38 -4.57
CA TYR A 129 -6.24 14.55 -4.43
C TYR A 129 -7.13 15.12 -3.33
#